data_AF-A0A9P6Y1V3-F1
#
_entry.id   AF-A0A9P6Y1V3-F1
#
_cell.length_a   1.000
_cell.length_b   1.000
_cell.length_c   1.000
_cell.angle_alpha   90.00
_cell.angle_beta   90.00
_cell.angle_gamma   90.00
#
_symmetry.space_group_name_H-M   'P 1'
#
loop_
_entity.id
_entity.type
_entity.pdbx_description
1 polymer ?
#
loop_
_entity_poly.entity_id
_entity_poly.type
_entity_poly.pdbx_seq_one_letter_code
_entity_poly.pdbx_strand_id
1 'polypeptide(L)'
;MKMTSRPAGAYARLPVALGLAVAASLAHAALADEARTLDTMVVTAAAPSSPLHWVTDPRLPRQPVPASDGADYLKTVPGFSAIRNGGTNGDPVLRGMFGSRLNILSNDGNLIGASSTG
;
A
#
# COMPACT_ATOMS: atom_id res chain seq x y z
N MET A 1 9.00 -72.42 -1.68
CA MET A 1 8.62 -71.33 -0.74
C MET A 1 9.81 -70.41 -0.53
N LYS A 2 9.81 -69.19 -1.09
CA LYS A 2 10.84 -68.17 -0.85
C LYS A 2 10.39 -67.35 0.36
N MET A 3 11.05 -67.56 1.49
CA MET A 3 10.80 -66.80 2.72
C MET A 3 11.59 -65.49 2.64
N THR A 4 10.88 -64.40 2.34
CA THR A 4 11.47 -63.05 2.32
C THR A 4 11.61 -62.54 3.76
N SER A 5 12.82 -62.62 4.28
CA SER A 5 13.19 -62.00 5.56
C SER A 5 13.07 -60.47 5.42
N ARG A 6 12.17 -59.85 6.21
CA ARG A 6 12.07 -58.39 6.33
C ARG A 6 13.29 -57.89 7.11
N PRO A 7 14.07 -56.92 6.59
CA PRO A 7 15.27 -56.46 7.28
C PRO A 7 14.88 -55.73 8.57
N ALA A 8 15.43 -56.19 9.69
CA ALA A 8 15.22 -55.65 11.04
C ALA A 8 15.49 -54.13 11.16
N GLY A 9 16.22 -53.54 10.21
CA GLY A 9 16.50 -52.10 10.13
C GLY A 9 15.30 -51.22 9.78
N ALA A 10 14.14 -51.78 9.36
CA ALA A 10 12.94 -50.98 9.05
C ALA A 10 12.28 -50.40 10.31
N TYR A 11 12.31 -51.13 11.43
CA TYR A 11 11.66 -50.72 12.68
C TYR A 11 12.44 -49.62 13.44
N ALA A 12 13.75 -49.49 13.19
CA ALA A 12 14.60 -48.48 13.81
C ALA A 12 14.57 -47.12 13.08
N ARG A 13 14.11 -47.07 11.81
CA ARG A 13 14.09 -45.85 11.01
C ARG A 13 12.94 -44.90 11.38
N LEU A 14 11.81 -45.47 11.80
CA LEU A 14 10.60 -44.75 12.19
C LEU A 14 10.79 -43.90 13.47
N PRO A 15 11.37 -44.42 14.57
CA PRO A 15 11.62 -43.60 15.77
C PRO A 15 12.69 -42.54 15.54
N VAL A 16 13.71 -42.82 14.72
CA VAL A 16 14.76 -41.84 14.39
C VAL A 16 14.19 -40.69 13.55
N ALA A 17 13.38 -40.97 12.53
CA ALA A 17 12.74 -39.94 11.71
C ALA A 17 11.78 -39.08 12.54
N LEU A 18 11.02 -39.70 13.45
CA LEU A 18 10.13 -38.97 14.36
C LEU A 18 10.92 -38.07 15.32
N GLY A 19 12.01 -38.58 15.89
CA GLY A 19 12.91 -37.78 16.73
C GLY A 19 13.52 -36.59 16.00
N LEU A 20 13.90 -36.77 14.73
CA LEU A 20 14.46 -35.69 13.91
C LEU A 20 13.41 -34.62 13.57
N ALA A 21 12.17 -35.01 13.28
CA ALA A 21 11.07 -34.08 13.01
C ALA A 21 10.68 -33.26 14.25
N VAL A 22 10.69 -33.88 15.43
CA VAL A 22 10.45 -33.19 16.71
C VAL A 22 11.59 -32.22 17.04
N ALA A 23 12.85 -32.62 16.82
CA ALA A 23 13.99 -31.73 17.02
C ALA A 23 13.97 -30.53 16.06
N ALA A 24 13.61 -30.74 14.80
CA ALA A 24 13.52 -29.68 13.80
C ALA A 24 12.41 -28.67 14.11
N SER A 25 11.26 -29.13 14.61
CA SER A 25 10.15 -28.24 15.00
C SER A 25 10.48 -27.42 16.26
N LEU A 26 11.18 -28.01 17.23
CA LEU A 26 11.68 -27.27 18.40
C LEU A 26 12.75 -26.23 18.03
N ALA A 27 13.65 -26.56 17.10
CA ALA A 27 14.65 -25.62 16.59
C ALA A 27 14.03 -24.45 15.81
N HIS A 28 12.94 -24.70 15.07
CA HIS A 28 12.21 -23.64 14.36
C HIS A 28 11.46 -22.71 15.31
N ALA A 29 10.88 -23.23 16.40
CA ALA A 29 10.23 -22.42 17.42
C ALA A 29 11.21 -21.52 18.20
N ALA A 30 12.48 -21.90 18.28
CA ALA A 30 13.53 -21.12 18.93
C ALA A 30 14.02 -19.92 18.08
N LEU A 31 13.71 -19.89 16.78
CA LEU A 31 13.84 -18.69 15.94
C LEU A 31 12.62 -17.79 16.14
N ALA A 32 12.34 -17.42 17.38
CA ALA A 32 11.47 -16.28 17.64
C ALA A 32 12.25 -15.04 17.17
N ASP A 33 11.78 -14.43 16.08
CA ASP A 33 12.29 -13.14 15.60
C ASP A 33 12.16 -12.16 16.77
N GLU A 34 13.30 -11.70 17.29
CA GLU A 34 13.33 -10.80 18.44
C GLU A 34 12.62 -9.51 18.02
N ALA A 35 11.46 -9.23 18.61
CA ALA A 35 10.61 -8.11 18.21
C ALA A 35 11.38 -6.79 18.38
N ARG A 36 11.90 -6.28 17.26
CA ARG A 36 12.77 -5.09 17.24
C ARG A 36 11.89 -3.88 17.52
N THR A 37 12.13 -3.20 18.63
CA THR A 37 11.49 -1.90 18.88
C THR A 37 12.15 -0.89 17.96
N LEU A 38 11.38 -0.36 17.01
CA LEU A 38 11.82 0.69 16.09
C LEU A 38 11.53 2.07 16.69
N ASP A 39 12.25 3.10 16.22
CA ASP A 39 11.97 4.48 16.60
C ASP A 39 10.54 4.89 16.21
N THR A 40 9.94 5.77 17.02
CA THR A 40 8.58 6.29 16.75
C THR A 40 8.58 7.11 15.46
N MET A 41 7.78 6.69 14.47
CA MET A 41 7.57 7.41 13.22
C MET A 41 6.18 8.06 13.19
N VAL A 42 6.09 9.33 12.80
CA VAL A 42 4.82 10.04 12.61
C VAL A 42 4.33 9.85 11.17
N VAL A 43 3.14 9.28 11.01
CA VAL A 43 2.48 9.16 9.70
C VAL A 43 1.78 10.49 9.39
N THR A 44 2.35 11.27 8.47
CA THR A 44 1.81 12.58 8.07
C THR A 44 0.82 12.51 6.90
N ALA A 45 0.77 11.38 6.19
CA ALA A 45 -0.12 11.16 5.05
C ALA A 45 -1.35 10.36 5.46
N ALA A 46 -2.52 10.73 4.92
CA ALA A 46 -3.69 9.88 5.02
C ALA A 46 -3.41 8.52 4.35
N ALA A 47 -3.84 7.43 4.95
CA ALA A 47 -3.77 6.11 4.31
C ALA A 47 -4.80 6.04 3.17
N PRO A 48 -4.45 5.46 2.00
CA PRO A 48 -5.43 5.24 0.95
C PRO A 48 -6.47 4.20 1.36
N SER A 49 -7.67 4.28 0.78
CA SER A 49 -8.71 3.25 0.99
C SER A 49 -8.36 1.91 0.33
N SER A 50 -7.60 1.94 -0.77
CA SER A 50 -6.92 0.80 -1.40
C SER A 50 -5.71 1.33 -2.20
N PRO A 51 -4.74 0.49 -2.62
CA PRO A 51 -3.47 0.96 -3.20
C PRO A 51 -3.57 2.01 -4.33
N LEU A 52 -4.67 2.02 -5.08
CA LEU A 52 -4.93 2.96 -6.18
C LEU A 52 -6.21 3.78 -5.98
N HIS A 53 -6.87 3.68 -4.82
CA HIS A 53 -8.13 4.36 -4.55
C HIS A 53 -8.04 5.23 -3.29
N TRP A 54 -8.30 6.51 -3.48
CA TRP A 54 -8.28 7.53 -2.43
C TRP A 54 -9.68 8.08 -2.23
N VAL A 55 -10.16 8.03 -1.00
CA VAL A 55 -11.41 8.68 -0.59
C VAL A 55 -11.04 9.72 0.47
N THR A 56 -11.47 10.96 0.27
CA THR A 56 -11.18 12.05 1.20
C THR A 56 -12.45 12.86 1.42
N ASP A 57 -12.67 13.38 2.64
CA ASP A 57 -13.75 14.31 2.93
C ASP A 57 -13.24 15.74 2.80
N PRO A 58 -13.72 16.53 1.83
CA PRO A 58 -13.25 17.89 1.64
C PRO A 58 -13.64 18.86 2.74
N ARG A 59 -14.59 18.51 3.60
CA ARG A 59 -15.05 19.37 4.69
C ARG A 59 -14.14 19.32 5.91
N LEU A 60 -13.32 18.27 6.03
CA LEU A 60 -12.40 18.15 7.15
C LEU A 60 -11.27 19.19 7.04
N PRO A 61 -10.99 19.96 8.10
CA PRO A 61 -9.89 20.93 8.11
C PRO A 61 -8.56 20.25 7.79
N ARG A 62 -7.76 20.89 6.93
CA ARG A 62 -6.44 20.42 6.52
C ARG A 62 -5.40 21.43 6.95
N GLN A 63 -4.21 20.93 7.23
CA GLN A 63 -3.02 21.74 7.46
C GLN A 63 -2.03 21.45 6.34
N PRO A 64 -1.45 22.47 5.67
CA PRO A 64 -1.64 23.92 5.87
C PRO A 64 -3.07 24.39 5.51
N VAL A 65 -3.42 25.65 5.83
CA VAL A 65 -4.73 26.32 5.64
C VAL A 65 -5.63 25.77 4.51
N PRO A 66 -6.97 25.86 4.66
CA PRO A 66 -7.94 25.27 3.72
C PRO A 66 -7.57 25.54 2.27
N ALA A 67 -7.61 24.47 1.45
CA ALA A 67 -7.27 24.55 0.05
C ALA A 67 -8.09 25.66 -0.65
N SER A 68 -7.42 26.52 -1.41
CA SER A 68 -8.09 27.63 -2.08
C SER A 68 -8.90 27.18 -3.30
N ASP A 69 -8.53 26.04 -3.89
CA ASP A 69 -9.21 25.42 -5.02
C ASP A 69 -9.06 23.89 -4.99
N GLY A 70 -9.59 23.20 -6.00
CA GLY A 70 -9.50 21.75 -6.13
C GLY A 70 -8.10 21.22 -6.40
N ALA A 71 -7.21 21.97 -7.06
CA ALA A 71 -5.85 21.52 -7.36
C ALA A 71 -4.95 21.61 -6.13
N ASP A 72 -5.06 22.68 -5.34
CA ASP A 72 -4.42 22.83 -4.04
C ASP A 72 -4.86 21.72 -3.09
N TYR A 73 -6.14 21.35 -3.15
CA TYR A 73 -6.67 20.25 -2.38
C TYR A 73 -6.02 18.92 -2.78
N LEU A 74 -5.92 18.64 -4.09
CA LEU A 74 -5.36 17.39 -4.60
C LEU A 74 -3.87 17.21 -4.29
N LYS A 75 -3.09 18.28 -4.05
CA LYS A 75 -1.68 18.18 -3.62
C LYS A 75 -1.48 17.38 -2.32
N THR A 76 -2.53 17.24 -1.52
CA THR A 76 -2.50 16.41 -0.30
C THR A 76 -2.56 14.90 -0.57
N VAL A 77 -2.91 14.50 -1.80
CA VAL A 77 -2.96 13.10 -2.23
C VAL A 77 -1.62 12.73 -2.92
N PRO A 78 -0.92 11.68 -2.47
CA PRO A 78 0.33 11.24 -3.08
C PRO A 78 0.24 11.01 -4.59
N GLY A 79 1.22 11.53 -5.32
CA GLY A 79 1.29 11.45 -6.78
C GLY A 79 0.59 12.58 -7.52
N PHE A 80 -0.13 13.46 -6.82
CA PHE A 80 -0.62 14.72 -7.36
C PHE A 80 0.36 15.86 -7.12
N SER A 81 0.45 16.75 -8.10
CA SER A 81 1.03 18.09 -8.01
C SER A 81 0.12 19.08 -8.74
N ALA A 82 0.47 20.36 -8.80
CA ALA A 82 -0.26 21.32 -9.62
C ALA A 82 0.67 22.28 -10.35
N ILE A 83 0.31 22.62 -11.58
CA ILE A 83 0.89 23.74 -12.32
C ILE A 83 0.19 25.01 -11.83
N ARG A 84 0.99 25.96 -11.37
CA ARG A 84 0.48 27.18 -10.72
C ARG A 84 0.15 28.23 -11.77
N ASN A 85 -1.08 28.73 -11.77
CA ASN A 85 -1.54 29.84 -12.62
C ASN A 85 -1.72 31.16 -11.83
N GLY A 86 -1.21 31.24 -10.59
CA GLY A 86 -1.41 32.39 -9.72
C GLY A 86 -1.52 31.99 -8.25
N GLY A 87 -2.40 32.67 -7.50
CA GLY A 87 -2.75 32.29 -6.13
C GLY A 87 -3.81 31.18 -6.05
N THR A 88 -4.59 30.99 -7.12
CA THR A 88 -5.69 30.01 -7.25
C THR A 88 -5.81 29.57 -8.71
N ASN A 89 -6.73 28.66 -9.01
CA ASN A 89 -6.96 28.04 -10.32
C ASN A 89 -5.71 27.33 -10.85
N GLY A 90 -5.04 26.59 -9.95
CA GLY A 90 -3.98 25.68 -10.36
C GLY A 90 -4.55 24.53 -11.20
N ASP A 91 -3.74 24.00 -12.10
CA ASP A 91 -4.10 22.82 -12.87
C ASP A 91 -3.48 21.57 -12.26
N PRO A 92 -4.28 20.53 -11.91
CA PRO A 92 -3.75 19.33 -11.27
C PRO A 92 -2.94 18.48 -12.26
N VAL A 93 -1.88 17.86 -11.75
CA VAL A 93 -1.04 16.90 -12.46
C VAL A 93 -0.99 15.61 -11.66
N LEU A 94 -1.36 14.49 -12.27
CA LEU A 94 -1.28 13.17 -11.65
C LEU A 94 -0.15 12.38 -12.31
N ARG A 95 0.94 12.13 -11.57
CA ARG A 95 2.08 11.34 -12.06
C ARG A 95 2.61 11.81 -13.43
N GLY A 96 2.60 13.13 -13.65
CA GLY A 96 3.04 13.76 -14.91
C GLY A 96 1.95 13.89 -15.99
N MET A 97 0.75 13.35 -15.79
CA MET A 97 -0.39 13.57 -16.69
C MET A 97 -1.10 14.87 -16.34
N PHE A 98 -1.54 15.62 -17.35
CA PHE A 98 -2.13 16.95 -17.23
C PHE A 98 -3.31 17.13 -18.19
N GLY A 99 -4.20 18.10 -17.91
CA GLY A 99 -5.29 18.51 -18.79
C GLY A 99 -6.31 17.38 -19.02
N SER A 100 -6.75 17.20 -20.27
CA SER A 100 -7.76 16.19 -20.65
C SER A 100 -7.35 14.74 -20.40
N ARG A 101 -6.08 14.50 -20.02
CA ARG A 101 -5.61 13.18 -19.58
C ARG A 101 -6.10 12.82 -18.17
N LEU A 102 -6.60 13.80 -17.41
CA LEU A 102 -7.26 13.60 -16.13
C LEU A 102 -8.77 13.71 -16.34
N ASN A 103 -9.49 12.65 -16.00
CA ASN A 103 -10.95 12.66 -15.99
C ASN A 103 -11.43 13.21 -14.63
N ILE A 104 -11.94 14.45 -14.62
CA ILE A 104 -12.44 15.10 -13.41
C ILE A 104 -13.95 15.16 -13.52
N LEU A 105 -14.65 14.50 -12.60
CA LEU A 105 -16.10 14.52 -12.55
C LEU A 105 -16.59 15.32 -11.33
N SER A 106 -17.67 16.06 -11.51
CA SER A 106 -18.43 16.68 -10.44
C SER A 106 -19.87 16.18 -10.53
N ASN A 107 -20.35 15.51 -9.48
CA ASN A 107 -21.67 14.86 -9.46
C ASN A 107 -21.91 13.98 -10.71
N ASP A 108 -20.94 13.13 -11.04
CA ASP A 108 -20.92 12.24 -12.21
C ASP A 108 -20.94 12.92 -13.60
N GLY A 109 -20.97 14.25 -13.64
CA GLY A 109 -20.78 15.03 -14.86
C GLY A 109 -19.31 15.34 -15.11
N ASN A 110 -18.84 15.20 -16.35
CA ASN A 110 -17.47 15.55 -16.71
C ASN A 110 -17.27 17.07 -16.60
N LEU A 111 -16.24 17.49 -15.84
CA LEU A 111 -15.80 18.89 -15.84
C LEU A 111 -14.93 19.13 -17.06
N ILE A 112 -15.49 19.87 -18.03
CA ILE A 112 -14.78 20.31 -19.22
C ILE A 112 -14.26 21.72 -18.97
N GLY A 113 -12.94 21.87 -18.86
CA GLY A 113 -12.30 23.18 -18.80
C GLY A 113 -12.46 23.91 -20.14
N ALA A 114 -13.08 25.10 -20.12
CA ALA A 114 -13.12 25.99 -21.27
C ALA A 114 -11.87 26.89 -21.25
N SER A 115 -10.78 26.45 -21.89
CA SER A 115 -9.68 27.35 -22.21
C SER A 115 -10.08 28.17 -23.44
N SER A 116 -10.47 29.44 -23.28
CA SER A 116 -10.61 30.34 -24.42
C SER A 116 -9.22 30.63 -24.97
N THR A 117 -8.86 29.97 -26.07
CA THR A 117 -7.74 30.42 -26.90
C THR A 117 -8.19 31.68 -27.64
N GLY A 118 -7.62 32.82 -27.25
CA GLY A 118 -7.69 34.10 -27.95
C GLY A 118 -6.31 34.73 -27.93
#